data_AF-A0A3B4Y6Q8-F1
#
_entry.id   AF-A0A3B4Y6Q8-F1
#
_cell.length_a   1.000
_cell.length_b   1.000
_cell.length_c   1.000
_cell.angle_alpha   90.00
_cell.angle_beta   90.00
_cell.angle_gamma   90.00
#
_symmetry.space_group_name_H-M   'P 1'
#
loop_
_entity.id
_entity.type
_entity.pdbx_description
1 polymer ?
#
loop_
_entity_poly.entity_id
_entity_poly.type
_entity_poly.pdbx_seq_one_letter_code
_entity_poly.pdbx_strand_id
1 'polypeptide(L)'
;MESCTPVFQISGIKIHDKKRVLVQGIQQLGGKYIGGSVYQHASTHLIIPQVLSSEKFLAACAAGKWVVTPDYVLDSVKNGSWLSEEPYEVAISSGATSAFCPARKWREKVVSGKLTGAFQGWKVLLMVQEPTRRAMFIRLLKAGRAKVYNTTPPPQASITHVMAKPFTENSKSYSAPCYSVSHIVQHLFGSNCVDMNFLVTDENPAETKKASFVDADFSNLETGLRDYVIKQEGRQRLCFLEFLGYQDPYRPQSQATETDFSNVGSMIECGLFTEALDSIRSAVFPGLLPPVPYLISLLEYAQQGNATSVFLRNFQLVMCNLLITNPPWLAPSTVKKYFTQLLQCPRCKMGPWPFLETAIRYCLSSEVTCHPLPGPAMPTLIHFHSDIVAFFLRLFQGELHSVTTGDFALPQGTGVSQASASGSLLYGTFWTVWERSTLLSRAVKQLTQLVVQAAVEDYSERDEKQKLHLADTLLDFLSVLVEFWCQQHFKLNQNLVEKGLKDLAEHFAVISQDVPPDVLAELVIRVSSTRLKLVMADAIFRNLCCRNGFTVGDEPLSLKKMV
;
A
#
# COMPACT_ATOMS: atom_id res chain seq x y z
N MET A 1 -27.78 50.46 -8.53
CA MET A 1 -26.80 49.69 -7.75
C MET A 1 -26.24 48.64 -8.69
N GLU A 2 -24.99 48.78 -9.13
CA GLU A 2 -24.33 47.76 -9.97
C GLU A 2 -24.36 46.43 -9.20
N SER A 3 -25.09 45.44 -9.73
CA SER A 3 -25.17 44.10 -9.13
C SER A 3 -23.77 43.49 -9.17
N CYS A 4 -23.07 43.53 -8.04
CA CYS A 4 -21.68 43.08 -7.94
C CYS A 4 -21.62 41.58 -8.22
N THR A 5 -21.14 41.21 -9.42
CA THR A 5 -21.10 39.82 -9.87
C THR A 5 -20.32 38.94 -8.89
N PRO A 6 -20.89 37.83 -8.39
CA PRO A 6 -20.18 36.93 -7.49
C PRO A 6 -18.90 36.37 -8.13
N VAL A 7 -17.77 36.62 -7.48
CA VAL A 7 -16.44 36.13 -7.87
C VAL A 7 -15.96 35.05 -6.91
N PHE A 8 -15.66 33.86 -7.42
CA PHE A 8 -15.36 32.66 -6.65
C PHE A 8 -13.90 32.20 -6.78
N GLN A 9 -13.33 31.72 -5.67
CA GLN A 9 -12.19 30.80 -5.68
C GLN A 9 -12.60 29.46 -5.06
N ILE A 10 -11.87 28.39 -5.38
CA ILE A 10 -12.08 27.05 -4.83
C ILE A 10 -10.79 26.59 -4.12
N SER A 11 -10.92 25.96 -2.96
CA SER A 11 -9.83 25.29 -2.22
C SER A 11 -10.25 23.90 -1.75
N GLY A 12 -9.31 22.96 -1.67
CA GLY A 12 -9.55 21.62 -1.12
C GLY A 12 -10.24 20.57 -2.01
N ILE A 13 -10.71 20.94 -3.20
CA ILE A 13 -11.34 19.99 -4.15
C ILE A 13 -10.29 19.45 -5.12
N LYS A 14 -9.82 18.22 -4.88
CA LYS A 14 -8.80 17.54 -5.70
C LYS A 14 -9.36 16.81 -6.93
N ILE A 15 -10.61 16.36 -6.86
CA ILE A 15 -11.26 15.62 -7.97
C ILE A 15 -11.62 16.62 -9.09
N HIS A 16 -11.00 16.46 -10.24
CA HIS A 16 -11.13 17.39 -11.38
C HIS A 16 -12.56 17.54 -11.87
N ASP A 17 -13.32 16.44 -11.93
CA ASP A 17 -14.70 16.46 -12.41
C ASP A 17 -15.63 17.22 -11.47
N LYS A 18 -15.50 17.01 -10.15
CA LYS A 18 -16.26 17.78 -9.15
C LYS A 18 -15.97 19.28 -9.25
N LYS A 19 -14.69 19.65 -9.44
CA LYS A 19 -14.29 21.04 -9.62
C LYS A 19 -14.86 21.62 -10.92
N ARG A 20 -14.88 20.84 -12.02
CA ARG A 20 -15.43 21.24 -13.32
C ARG A 20 -16.92 21.57 -13.20
N VAL A 21 -17.70 20.70 -12.55
CA VAL A 21 -19.14 20.91 -12.33
C VAL A 21 -19.39 22.23 -11.58
N LEU A 22 -18.62 22.53 -10.53
CA LEU A 22 -18.76 23.78 -9.79
C LEU A 22 -18.41 25.01 -10.64
N VAL A 23 -17.34 24.95 -11.43
CA VAL A 23 -16.95 26.06 -12.31
C VAL A 23 -18.01 26.30 -13.38
N GLN A 24 -18.56 25.24 -13.98
CA GLN A 24 -19.66 25.34 -14.94
C GLN A 24 -20.92 25.93 -14.29
N GLY A 25 -21.30 25.47 -13.10
CA GLY A 25 -22.43 26.01 -12.35
C GLY A 25 -22.27 27.49 -12.02
N ILE A 26 -21.07 27.92 -11.61
CA ILE A 26 -20.75 29.33 -11.37
C ILE A 26 -20.95 30.17 -12.64
N GLN A 27 -20.45 29.69 -13.78
CA GLN A 27 -20.59 30.39 -15.07
C GLN A 27 -22.05 30.45 -15.52
N GLN A 28 -22.80 29.36 -15.36
CA GLN A 28 -24.22 29.27 -15.71
C GLN A 28 -25.07 30.30 -14.95
N LEU A 29 -24.77 30.52 -13.68
CA LEU A 29 -25.45 31.50 -12.83
C LEU A 29 -24.91 32.94 -13.00
N GLY A 30 -24.06 33.18 -14.01
CA GLY A 30 -23.48 34.49 -14.29
C GLY A 30 -22.38 34.94 -13.33
N GLY A 31 -21.85 34.04 -12.49
CA GLY A 31 -20.70 34.31 -11.62
C GLY A 31 -19.35 34.12 -12.33
N LYS A 32 -18.27 34.60 -11.70
CA LYS A 32 -16.91 34.52 -12.24
C LYS A 32 -16.03 33.61 -11.37
N TYR A 33 -15.39 32.61 -11.98
CA TYR A 33 -14.36 31.82 -11.30
C TYR A 33 -12.96 32.40 -11.54
N ILE A 34 -12.19 32.62 -10.47
CA ILE A 34 -10.77 32.98 -10.54
C ILE A 34 -9.92 31.80 -10.05
N GLY A 35 -9.16 31.22 -10.97
CA GLY A 35 -8.24 30.12 -10.69
C GLY A 35 -6.97 30.53 -9.92
N GLY A 36 -5.97 29.64 -9.93
CA GLY A 36 -4.67 29.88 -9.31
C GLY A 36 -4.48 29.19 -7.95
N SER A 37 -3.23 29.08 -7.52
CA SER A 37 -2.83 28.45 -6.24
C SER A 37 -2.90 29.43 -5.06
N VAL A 38 -2.79 30.73 -5.30
CA VAL A 38 -2.76 31.79 -4.27
C VAL A 38 -4.12 32.45 -4.04
N TYR A 39 -4.26 33.16 -2.92
CA TYR A 39 -5.42 33.99 -2.63
C TYR A 39 -5.50 35.20 -3.58
N GLN A 40 -6.71 35.53 -4.04
CA GLN A 40 -6.99 36.65 -4.92
C GLN A 40 -7.98 37.62 -4.27
N HIS A 41 -7.56 38.86 -4.00
CA HIS A 41 -8.37 39.85 -3.28
C HIS A 41 -9.72 40.20 -3.95
N ALA A 42 -9.77 40.07 -5.28
CA ALA A 42 -10.99 40.28 -6.08
C ALA A 42 -12.08 39.23 -5.79
N SER A 43 -11.77 38.13 -5.09
CA SER A 43 -12.77 37.13 -4.75
C SER A 43 -13.78 37.67 -3.73
N THR A 44 -15.03 37.30 -3.91
CA THR A 44 -16.14 37.56 -2.98
C THR A 44 -16.49 36.31 -2.18
N HIS A 45 -16.28 35.14 -2.78
CA HIS A 45 -16.63 33.82 -2.24
C HIS A 45 -15.45 32.86 -2.33
N LEU A 46 -15.31 32.01 -1.32
CA LEU A 46 -14.42 30.86 -1.32
C LEU A 46 -15.26 29.59 -1.09
N ILE A 47 -15.14 28.63 -2.00
CA ILE A 47 -15.78 27.32 -1.88
C ILE A 47 -14.79 26.33 -1.28
N ILE A 48 -15.16 25.69 -0.18
CA ILE A 48 -14.40 24.60 0.45
C ILE A 48 -15.34 23.47 0.90
N PRO A 49 -14.96 22.20 0.73
CA PRO A 49 -15.80 21.06 1.18
C PRO A 49 -15.81 20.89 2.70
N GLN A 50 -14.75 21.35 3.37
CA GLN A 50 -14.55 21.29 4.82
C GLN A 50 -13.54 22.39 5.19
N VAL A 51 -13.38 22.68 6.48
CA VAL A 51 -12.35 23.64 6.91
C VAL A 51 -10.95 23.10 6.64
N LEU A 52 -10.08 23.99 6.14
CA LEU A 52 -8.73 23.67 5.67
C LEU A 52 -7.76 24.73 6.16
N SER A 53 -6.53 24.33 6.50
CA SER A 53 -5.45 25.25 6.85
C SER A 53 -4.78 25.94 5.65
N SER A 54 -5.52 26.23 4.58
CA SER A 54 -4.98 26.81 3.34
C SER A 54 -4.86 28.35 3.39
N GLU A 55 -3.91 28.92 2.63
CA GLU A 55 -3.77 30.39 2.45
C GLU A 55 -5.10 31.05 2.09
N LYS A 56 -5.80 30.48 1.11
CA LYS A 56 -7.08 31.01 0.62
C LYS A 56 -8.13 31.07 1.72
N PHE A 57 -8.21 30.03 2.56
CA PHE A 57 -9.17 29.97 3.66
C PHE A 57 -8.87 31.03 4.71
N LEU A 58 -7.63 31.08 5.21
CA LEU A 58 -7.22 32.07 6.20
C LEU A 58 -7.43 33.50 5.69
N ALA A 59 -7.07 33.76 4.43
CA ALA A 59 -7.20 35.07 3.82
C ALA A 59 -8.66 35.47 3.57
N ALA A 60 -9.51 34.52 3.16
CA ALA A 60 -10.95 34.75 3.01
C ALA A 60 -11.61 35.07 4.36
N CYS A 61 -11.26 34.34 5.43
CA CYS A 61 -11.72 34.65 6.79
C CYS A 61 -11.24 36.03 7.24
N ALA A 62 -9.95 36.34 7.07
CA ALA A 62 -9.37 37.63 7.46
C ALA A 62 -9.99 38.82 6.70
N ALA A 63 -10.33 38.62 5.42
CA ALA A 63 -10.96 39.64 4.59
C ALA A 63 -12.50 39.72 4.77
N GLY A 64 -13.10 38.85 5.60
CA GLY A 64 -14.55 38.81 5.83
C GLY A 64 -15.34 38.42 4.58
N LYS A 65 -14.83 37.48 3.77
CA LYS A 65 -15.50 36.97 2.56
C LYS A 65 -16.49 35.86 2.90
N TRP A 66 -17.38 35.54 1.95
CA TRP A 66 -18.21 34.34 2.08
C TRP A 66 -17.36 33.09 1.94
N VAL A 67 -17.47 32.17 2.89
CA VAL A 67 -16.83 30.85 2.86
C VAL A 67 -17.93 29.80 2.94
N VAL A 68 -18.19 29.13 1.82
CA VAL A 68 -19.38 28.28 1.64
C VAL A 68 -19.01 26.88 1.17
N THR A 69 -19.92 25.92 1.39
CA THR A 69 -19.81 24.55 0.88
C THR A 69 -20.07 24.49 -0.63
N PRO A 70 -19.67 23.40 -1.31
CA PRO A 70 -19.99 23.18 -2.72
C PRO A 70 -21.49 23.23 -3.03
N ASP A 71 -22.33 22.84 -2.06
CA ASP A 71 -23.78 22.74 -2.23
C ASP A 71 -24.42 24.10 -2.54
N TYR A 72 -23.81 25.21 -2.11
CA TYR A 72 -24.26 26.55 -2.47
C TYR A 72 -24.41 26.74 -3.98
N VAL A 73 -23.40 26.31 -4.76
CA VAL A 73 -23.42 26.41 -6.21
C VAL A 73 -24.41 25.40 -6.80
N LEU A 74 -24.37 24.15 -6.31
CA LEU A 74 -25.18 23.07 -6.86
C LEU A 74 -26.68 23.35 -6.70
N ASP A 75 -27.10 23.81 -5.53
CA ASP A 75 -28.49 24.12 -5.24
C ASP A 75 -28.93 25.43 -5.89
N SER A 76 -28.04 26.43 -5.99
CA SER A 76 -28.32 27.63 -6.78
C SER A 76 -28.54 27.31 -8.26
N VAL A 77 -27.78 26.36 -8.83
CA VAL A 77 -27.98 25.90 -10.21
C VAL A 77 -29.35 25.23 -10.36
N LYS A 78 -29.74 24.37 -9.42
CA LYS A 78 -31.07 23.73 -9.42
C LYS A 78 -32.19 24.76 -9.30
N ASN A 79 -31.99 25.80 -8.49
CA ASN A 79 -32.96 26.88 -8.30
C ASN A 79 -33.03 27.85 -9.50
N GLY A 80 -32.00 27.86 -10.36
CA GLY A 80 -31.89 28.78 -11.50
C GLY A 80 -31.42 30.19 -11.15
N SER A 81 -31.11 30.47 -9.88
CA SER A 81 -30.56 31.75 -9.41
C SER A 81 -29.73 31.54 -8.14
N TRP A 82 -28.86 32.50 -7.80
CA TRP A 82 -28.12 32.49 -6.54
C TRP A 82 -29.06 32.44 -5.34
N LEU A 83 -28.88 31.43 -4.48
CA LEU A 83 -29.56 31.31 -3.18
C LEU A 83 -28.88 32.22 -2.14
N SER A 84 -29.45 32.29 -0.94
CA SER A 84 -28.78 32.94 0.20
C SER A 84 -27.53 32.14 0.60
N GLU A 85 -26.42 32.82 0.89
CA GLU A 85 -25.15 32.18 1.27
C GLU A 85 -25.16 31.61 2.70
N GLU A 86 -25.93 32.21 3.62
CA GLU A 86 -25.89 31.91 5.06
C GLU A 86 -26.09 30.43 5.42
N PRO A 87 -27.03 29.68 4.81
CA PRO A 87 -27.24 28.27 5.10
C PRO A 87 -26.06 27.37 4.67
N TYR A 88 -25.24 27.86 3.73
CA TYR A 88 -24.15 27.10 3.14
C TYR A 88 -22.79 27.48 3.73
N GLU A 89 -22.75 28.36 4.73
CA GLU A 89 -21.50 28.71 5.37
C GLU A 89 -20.82 27.53 6.05
N VAL A 90 -19.51 27.44 5.88
CA VAL A 90 -18.73 26.36 6.49
C VAL A 90 -18.62 26.58 8.00
N ALA A 91 -19.20 25.67 8.77
CA ALA A 91 -19.13 25.65 10.23
C ALA A 91 -18.08 24.66 10.74
N ILE A 92 -17.51 24.96 11.92
CA ILE A 92 -16.65 24.07 12.70
C ILE A 92 -17.47 23.52 13.87
N SER A 93 -17.59 22.20 13.95
CA SER A 93 -18.12 21.51 15.13
C SER A 93 -16.94 21.10 16.01
N SER A 94 -16.70 21.82 17.10
CA SER A 94 -15.83 21.32 18.17
C SER A 94 -16.72 20.53 19.13
N GLY A 95 -16.40 19.27 19.40
CA GLY A 95 -17.29 18.25 20.02
C GLY A 95 -17.92 18.58 21.37
N ALA A 96 -17.72 19.78 21.93
CA ALA A 96 -18.31 20.28 23.16
C ALA A 96 -19.11 21.60 23.03
N THR A 97 -19.11 22.29 21.88
CA THR A 97 -19.80 23.60 21.70
C THR A 97 -20.59 23.69 20.40
N SER A 98 -21.56 24.62 20.35
CA SER A 98 -22.34 24.92 19.15
C SER A 98 -21.45 25.22 17.95
N ALA A 99 -21.80 24.68 16.78
CA ALA A 99 -21.05 24.88 15.55
C ALA A 99 -20.83 26.38 15.26
N PHE A 100 -19.57 26.77 15.02
CA PHE A 100 -19.20 28.17 14.76
C PHE A 100 -18.71 28.35 13.33
N CYS A 101 -19.20 29.40 12.64
CA CYS A 101 -18.78 29.77 11.28
C CYS A 101 -17.57 30.72 11.33
N PRO A 102 -16.35 30.28 10.94
CA PRO A 102 -15.12 31.04 11.20
C PRO A 102 -15.04 32.39 10.49
N ALA A 103 -15.63 32.47 9.30
CA ALA A 103 -15.66 33.69 8.50
C ALA A 103 -16.75 34.67 8.98
N ARG A 104 -17.84 34.18 9.58
CA ARG A 104 -19.05 34.95 9.89
C ARG A 104 -18.76 36.16 10.77
N LYS A 105 -18.07 35.96 11.89
CA LYS A 105 -17.69 37.03 12.82
C LYS A 105 -16.95 38.18 12.14
N TRP A 106 -16.06 37.87 11.21
CA TRP A 106 -15.28 38.87 10.48
C TRP A 106 -16.10 39.51 9.37
N ARG A 107 -16.86 38.71 8.61
CA ARG A 107 -17.77 39.20 7.57
C ARG A 107 -18.78 40.20 8.13
N GLU A 108 -19.47 39.89 9.22
CA GLU A 108 -20.46 40.78 9.84
C GLU A 108 -19.84 42.12 10.24
N LYS A 109 -18.61 42.11 10.79
CA LYS A 109 -17.87 43.35 11.12
C LYS A 109 -17.46 44.13 9.87
N VAL A 110 -17.14 43.44 8.77
CA VAL A 110 -16.77 44.07 7.50
C VAL A 110 -17.99 44.68 6.81
N VAL A 111 -19.10 43.94 6.74
CA VAL A 111 -20.35 44.38 6.13
C VAL A 111 -20.99 45.52 6.92
N SER A 112 -20.94 45.48 8.25
CA SER A 112 -21.42 46.58 9.10
C SER A 112 -20.53 47.83 9.08
N GLY A 113 -19.41 47.81 8.36
CA GLY A 113 -18.46 48.93 8.28
C GLY A 113 -17.65 49.17 9.56
N LYS A 114 -17.83 48.34 10.60
CA LYS A 114 -17.07 48.44 11.85
C LYS A 114 -15.58 48.17 11.66
N LEU A 115 -15.25 47.28 10.72
CA LEU A 115 -13.89 46.97 10.30
C LEU A 115 -13.84 46.86 8.78
N THR A 116 -12.62 46.89 8.23
CA THR A 116 -12.33 46.69 6.80
C THR A 116 -11.61 45.36 6.55
N GLY A 117 -11.20 44.68 7.63
CA GLY A 117 -10.54 43.39 7.67
C GLY A 117 -10.12 43.04 9.10
N ALA A 118 -9.79 41.77 9.36
CA ALA A 118 -9.51 41.25 10.70
C ALA A 118 -8.25 41.84 11.36
N PHE A 119 -7.29 42.30 10.56
CA PHE A 119 -6.02 42.87 10.98
C PHE A 119 -5.96 44.39 10.74
N GLN A 120 -7.12 45.06 10.66
CA GLN A 120 -7.16 46.51 10.54
C GLN A 120 -6.36 47.17 11.68
N GLY A 121 -5.48 48.10 11.30
CA GLY A 121 -4.60 48.80 12.23
C GLY A 121 -3.28 48.07 12.52
N TRP A 122 -3.12 46.82 12.10
CA TRP A 122 -1.85 46.11 12.26
C TRP A 122 -0.79 46.68 11.31
N LYS A 123 0.33 47.07 11.89
CA LYS A 123 1.59 47.40 11.21
C LYS A 123 2.60 46.31 11.59
N VAL A 124 2.85 45.40 10.65
CA VAL A 124 3.58 44.14 10.88
C VAL A 124 4.95 44.20 10.22
N LEU A 125 6.01 43.99 11.00
CA LEU A 125 7.33 43.66 10.47
C LEU A 125 7.44 42.14 10.36
N LEU A 126 7.50 41.60 9.13
CA LEU A 126 7.47 40.17 8.87
C LEU A 126 8.89 39.63 8.60
N MET A 127 9.44 38.91 9.58
CA MET A 127 10.78 38.32 9.56
C MET A 127 10.69 36.80 9.31
N VAL A 128 10.19 36.42 8.14
CA VAL A 128 10.15 35.01 7.69
C VAL A 128 11.23 34.83 6.62
N GLN A 129 12.18 33.93 6.86
CA GLN A 129 13.33 33.73 5.95
C GLN A 129 12.90 33.10 4.62
N GLU A 130 12.05 32.06 4.69
CA GLU A 130 11.63 31.31 3.51
C GLU A 130 10.72 32.14 2.59
N PRO A 131 11.11 32.39 1.33
CA PRO A 131 10.41 33.35 0.45
C PRO A 131 8.96 33.00 0.13
N THR A 132 8.62 31.73 -0.08
CA THR A 132 7.27 31.32 -0.51
C THR A 132 6.25 31.46 0.61
N ARG A 133 6.59 31.04 1.83
CA ARG A 133 5.85 31.20 3.08
C ARG A 133 5.78 32.66 3.49
N ARG A 134 6.86 33.44 3.31
CA ARG A 134 6.80 34.90 3.50
C ARG A 134 5.77 35.54 2.56
N ALA A 135 5.78 35.19 1.28
CA ALA A 135 4.81 35.72 0.31
C ALA A 135 3.36 35.34 0.66
N MET A 136 3.13 34.12 1.14
CA MET A 136 1.85 33.66 1.67
C MET A 136 1.36 34.53 2.84
N PHE A 137 2.20 34.73 3.86
CA PHE A 137 1.86 35.57 5.02
C PHE A 137 1.62 37.02 4.65
N ILE A 138 2.40 37.58 3.70
CA ILE A 138 2.16 38.93 3.18
C ILE A 138 0.76 39.03 2.58
N ARG A 139 0.35 38.06 1.74
CA ARG A 139 -0.98 38.06 1.13
C ARG A 139 -2.09 37.92 2.17
N LEU A 140 -1.92 37.02 3.13
CA LEU A 140 -2.86 36.81 4.24
C LEU A 140 -3.05 38.08 5.09
N LEU A 141 -1.95 38.68 5.55
CA LEU A 141 -1.97 39.89 6.37
C LEU A 141 -2.59 41.07 5.61
N LYS A 142 -2.23 41.25 4.33
CA LYS A 142 -2.83 42.28 3.48
C LYS A 142 -4.32 42.05 3.22
N ALA A 143 -4.76 40.80 3.08
CA ALA A 143 -6.18 40.47 2.93
C ALA A 143 -6.99 40.93 4.14
N GLY A 144 -6.45 40.76 5.36
CA GLY A 144 -7.02 41.30 6.58
C GLY A 144 -6.76 42.79 6.84
N ARG A 145 -6.24 43.56 5.86
CA ARG A 145 -5.94 45.00 5.94
C ARG A 145 -4.80 45.41 6.88
N ALA A 146 -3.83 44.52 7.12
CA ALA A 146 -2.58 44.91 7.75
C ALA A 146 -1.63 45.62 6.78
N LYS A 147 -0.82 46.55 7.30
CA LYS A 147 0.34 47.11 6.62
C LYS A 147 1.57 46.26 6.94
N VAL A 148 2.19 45.67 5.91
CA VAL A 148 3.30 44.71 6.09
C VAL A 148 4.61 45.31 5.59
N TYR A 149 5.66 45.23 6.40
CA TYR A 149 7.03 45.64 6.08
C TYR A 149 7.92 44.41 5.97
N ASN A 150 8.73 44.34 4.92
CA ASN A 150 9.64 43.22 4.65
C ASN A 150 11.09 43.49 5.11
N THR A 151 11.38 44.74 5.46
CA THR A 151 12.67 45.23 5.95
C THR A 151 12.41 46.21 7.09
N THR A 152 13.45 46.54 7.85
CA THR A 152 13.38 47.52 8.93
C THR A 152 12.68 48.79 8.43
N PRO A 153 11.53 49.17 9.03
CA PRO A 153 10.78 50.31 8.55
C PRO A 153 11.50 51.62 8.94
N PRO A 154 11.16 52.76 8.29
CA PRO A 154 11.73 54.06 8.63
C PRO A 154 11.54 54.39 10.12
N PRO A 155 12.44 55.15 10.77
CA PRO A 155 12.38 55.46 12.22
C PRO A 155 11.05 56.07 12.71
N GLN A 156 10.26 56.61 11.79
CA GLN A 156 8.98 57.29 12.04
C GLN A 156 7.77 56.34 12.04
N ALA A 157 7.94 55.05 11.67
CA ALA A 157 6.83 54.10 11.57
C ALA A 157 6.65 53.30 12.87
N SER A 158 5.56 53.55 13.62
CA SER A 158 5.18 52.77 14.80
C SER A 158 4.80 51.33 14.42
N ILE A 159 5.67 50.35 14.67
CA ILE A 159 5.38 48.92 14.48
C ILE A 159 4.45 48.44 15.60
N THR A 160 3.43 47.64 15.27
CA THR A 160 2.52 47.06 16.27
C THR A 160 2.84 45.60 16.58
N HIS A 161 3.33 44.85 15.58
CA HIS A 161 3.62 43.43 15.68
C HIS A 161 4.92 43.14 14.93
N VAL A 162 5.86 42.47 15.58
CA VAL A 162 6.97 41.80 14.90
C VAL A 162 6.59 40.32 14.78
N MET A 163 6.61 39.76 13.57
CA MET A 163 6.28 38.34 13.35
C MET A 163 7.51 37.62 12.78
N ALA A 164 8.10 36.70 13.54
CA ALA A 164 9.37 36.05 13.19
C ALA A 164 9.31 34.51 13.26
N LYS A 165 10.15 33.83 12.46
CA LYS A 165 10.41 32.38 12.57
C LYS A 165 11.82 32.03 12.03
N PRO A 166 12.70 31.37 12.81
CA PRO A 166 12.59 31.05 14.25
C PRO A 166 12.87 32.25 15.17
N PHE A 167 12.54 32.13 16.45
CA PHE A 167 12.90 33.12 17.47
C PHE A 167 14.43 33.17 17.62
N THR A 168 15.06 34.24 17.14
CA THR A 168 16.44 34.57 17.51
C THR A 168 16.38 35.74 18.49
N GLU A 169 17.08 35.62 19.62
CA GLU A 169 17.14 36.63 20.71
C GLU A 169 17.60 38.03 20.26
N ASN A 170 18.16 38.14 19.05
CA ASN A 170 18.57 39.40 18.41
C ASN A 170 17.40 40.35 18.01
N SER A 171 16.16 40.01 18.35
CA SER A 171 14.95 40.80 18.03
C SER A 171 14.58 41.86 19.08
N LYS A 172 15.35 41.99 20.17
CA LYS A 172 15.14 43.00 21.24
C LYS A 172 15.43 44.46 20.82
N SER A 173 15.74 44.74 19.55
CA SER A 173 16.03 46.08 19.03
C SER A 173 14.79 46.89 18.63
N TYR A 174 13.59 46.31 18.69
CA TYR A 174 12.33 46.99 18.33
C TYR A 174 11.42 47.15 19.56
N SER A 175 10.81 48.32 19.72
CA SER A 175 9.91 48.64 20.85
C SER A 175 8.53 47.96 20.79
N ALA A 176 8.31 47.03 19.85
CA ALA A 176 7.04 46.37 19.60
C ALA A 176 7.07 44.88 20.00
N PRO A 177 5.95 44.29 20.46
CA PRO A 177 5.92 42.88 20.85
C PRO A 177 6.20 41.94 19.66
N CYS A 178 6.94 40.86 19.93
CA CYS A 178 7.27 39.82 18.97
C CYS A 178 6.31 38.62 19.14
N TYR A 179 5.68 38.18 18.05
CA TYR A 179 4.71 37.09 18.02
C TYR A 179 5.14 36.00 17.03
N SER A 180 4.85 34.73 17.35
CA SER A 180 4.89 33.65 16.35
C SER A 180 3.81 33.89 15.29
N VAL A 181 4.02 33.38 14.08
CA VAL A 181 3.04 33.46 12.98
C VAL A 181 1.72 32.73 13.32
N SER A 182 1.73 31.85 14.34
CA SER A 182 0.51 31.23 14.90
C SER A 182 -0.44 32.25 15.54
N HIS A 183 0.06 33.41 15.99
CA HIS A 183 -0.77 34.51 16.52
C HIS A 183 -1.81 35.01 15.51
N ILE A 184 -1.52 34.91 14.21
CA ILE A 184 -2.47 35.26 13.14
C ILE A 184 -3.72 34.38 13.24
N VAL A 185 -3.53 33.08 13.45
CA VAL A 185 -4.60 32.08 13.55
C VAL A 185 -5.37 32.27 14.86
N GLN A 186 -4.65 32.45 15.97
CA GLN A 186 -5.25 32.72 17.28
C GLN A 186 -6.10 33.99 17.26
N HIS A 187 -5.67 35.04 16.57
CA HIS A 187 -6.48 36.26 16.41
C HIS A 187 -7.76 36.01 15.61
N LEU A 188 -7.67 35.23 14.51
CA LEU A 188 -8.81 34.94 13.66
C LEU A 188 -9.88 34.09 14.36
N PHE A 189 -9.48 33.10 15.15
CA PHE A 189 -10.39 32.06 15.67
C PHE A 189 -10.48 31.97 17.20
N GLY A 190 -9.62 32.66 17.95
CA GLY A 190 -9.58 32.63 19.41
C GLY A 190 -9.15 31.26 19.98
N SER A 191 -9.68 30.91 21.13
CA SER A 191 -9.47 29.62 21.83
C SER A 191 -10.08 28.41 21.11
N ASN A 192 -10.92 28.62 20.08
CA ASN A 192 -11.52 27.54 19.28
C ASN A 192 -10.54 26.95 18.24
N CYS A 193 -9.25 27.24 18.38
CA CYS A 193 -8.18 26.83 17.47
C CYS A 193 -7.72 25.37 17.70
N VAL A 194 -8.08 24.74 18.83
CA VAL A 194 -7.47 23.49 19.30
C VAL A 194 -7.77 22.29 18.38
N ASP A 195 -8.86 22.30 17.62
CA ASP A 195 -9.24 21.22 16.69
C ASP A 195 -8.76 21.46 15.24
N MET A 196 -8.13 22.60 14.96
CA MET A 196 -7.70 22.97 13.62
C MET A 196 -6.18 22.96 13.54
N ASN A 197 -5.60 21.86 13.02
CA ASN A 197 -4.19 21.74 12.67
C ASN A 197 -3.80 22.75 11.58
N PHE A 198 -3.69 24.03 11.96
CA PHE A 198 -3.19 25.09 11.11
C PHE A 198 -1.68 24.93 10.92
N LEU A 199 -1.23 25.23 9.70
CA LEU A 199 0.14 25.14 9.18
C LEU A 199 1.14 26.09 9.89
N VAL A 200 1.28 25.96 11.20
CA VAL A 200 2.38 26.51 11.97
C VAL A 200 2.91 25.43 12.90
N THR A 201 3.51 24.39 12.34
CA THR A 201 4.51 23.60 13.06
C THR A 201 5.63 24.55 13.47
N ASP A 202 5.61 25.03 14.71
CA ASP A 202 6.73 25.71 15.37
C ASP A 202 7.84 24.69 15.66
N GLU A 203 8.56 24.35 14.59
CA GLU A 203 9.92 23.84 14.69
C GLU A 203 10.80 25.01 15.16
N ASN A 204 11.04 25.11 16.47
CA ASN A 204 12.39 25.42 16.95
C ASN A 204 12.63 24.97 18.41
N PRO A 205 13.72 24.21 18.68
CA PRO A 205 14.07 23.70 19.99
C PRO A 205 15.03 24.67 20.68
N ALA A 206 14.55 25.47 21.62
CA ALA A 206 15.41 26.00 22.69
C ALA A 206 14.54 26.72 23.74
N GLU A 207 14.70 26.26 24.97
CA GLU A 207 14.30 26.89 26.23
C GLU A 207 12.80 26.94 26.54
N THR A 208 12.33 25.89 27.22
CA THR A 208 11.35 26.08 28.29
C THR A 208 11.76 25.24 29.49
N LYS A 209 12.09 25.94 30.58
CA LYS A 209 12.17 25.36 31.91
C LYS A 209 10.79 24.80 32.28
N LYS A 210 10.78 23.50 32.59
CA LYS A 210 9.86 22.79 33.49
C LYS A 210 8.38 23.22 33.45
N ALA A 211 7.66 22.72 32.44
CA ALA A 211 6.34 22.15 32.64
C ALA A 211 6.17 21.00 31.64
N SER A 212 5.58 19.90 32.09
CA SER A 212 5.49 18.58 31.47
C SER A 212 4.77 18.57 30.11
N PHE A 213 5.49 18.80 29.01
CA PHE A 213 4.93 18.82 27.64
C PHE A 213 5.41 17.66 26.74
N VAL A 214 6.25 16.74 27.24
CA VAL A 214 7.00 15.83 26.35
C VAL A 214 6.28 14.50 26.05
N ASP A 215 5.28 14.08 26.81
CA ASP A 215 4.63 12.77 26.57
C ASP A 215 3.40 12.83 25.66
N ALA A 216 2.63 13.92 25.66
CA ALA A 216 1.30 13.92 25.02
C ALA A 216 1.33 14.03 23.48
N ASP A 217 2.22 14.86 22.91
CA ASP A 217 2.27 15.11 21.46
C ASP A 217 3.05 14.05 20.67
N PHE A 218 4.12 13.49 21.26
CA PHE A 218 4.78 12.33 20.69
C PHE A 218 3.89 11.10 20.79
N SER A 219 3.16 10.91 21.89
CA SER A 219 2.20 9.81 21.98
C SER A 219 1.11 9.93 20.91
N ASN A 220 0.57 11.13 20.65
CA ASN A 220 -0.43 11.32 19.60
C ASN A 220 0.12 11.16 18.18
N LEU A 221 1.32 11.69 17.89
CA LEU A 221 1.98 11.49 16.59
C LEU A 221 2.39 10.03 16.40
N GLU A 222 2.95 9.40 17.43
CA GLU A 222 3.29 7.98 17.46
C GLU A 222 2.04 7.14 17.25
N THR A 223 0.94 7.45 17.93
CA THR A 223 -0.35 6.77 17.74
C THR A 223 -0.87 7.01 16.32
N GLY A 224 -0.79 8.23 15.79
CA GLY A 224 -1.22 8.55 14.42
C GLY A 224 -0.35 7.89 13.34
N LEU A 225 0.96 7.78 13.57
CA LEU A 225 1.90 7.06 12.71
C LEU A 225 1.70 5.55 12.84
N ARG A 226 1.52 5.02 14.05
CA ARG A 226 1.14 3.63 14.30
C ARG A 226 -0.17 3.31 13.60
N ASP A 227 -1.21 4.13 13.74
CA ASP A 227 -2.49 3.97 13.05
C ASP A 227 -2.34 4.01 11.53
N TYR A 228 -1.50 4.91 11.01
CA TYR A 228 -1.20 4.97 9.59
C TYR A 228 -0.43 3.73 9.12
N VAL A 229 0.58 3.29 9.86
CA VAL A 229 1.37 2.07 9.59
C VAL A 229 0.46 0.85 9.65
N ILE A 230 -0.36 0.69 10.67
CA ILE A 230 -1.37 -0.37 10.81
C ILE A 230 -2.34 -0.35 9.61
N LYS A 231 -2.82 0.83 9.20
CA LYS A 231 -3.67 0.97 8.00
C LYS A 231 -2.93 0.62 6.70
N GLN A 232 -1.62 0.84 6.62
CA GLN A 232 -0.80 0.44 5.46
C GLN A 232 -0.35 -1.04 5.55
N GLU A 233 -0.22 -1.60 6.74
CA GLU A 233 0.03 -3.02 6.99
C GLU A 233 -1.19 -3.88 6.70
N GLY A 234 -2.40 -3.31 6.75
CA GLY A 234 -3.60 -3.97 6.22
C GLY A 234 -3.72 -3.92 4.69
N ARG A 235 -2.86 -3.18 3.96
CA ARG A 235 -2.95 -3.05 2.50
C ARG A 235 -2.13 -4.11 1.76
N GLN A 236 -2.58 -4.39 0.55
CA GLN A 236 -1.92 -5.26 -0.42
C GLN A 236 -0.55 -4.67 -0.80
N ARG A 237 0.51 -5.46 -0.61
CA ARG A 237 1.88 -5.05 -0.97
C ARG A 237 2.39 -5.75 -2.23
N LEU A 238 1.83 -6.92 -2.55
CA LEU A 238 2.05 -7.64 -3.80
C LEU A 238 0.75 -7.65 -4.61
N CYS A 239 0.81 -7.13 -5.83
CA CYS A 239 -0.31 -7.07 -6.74
C CYS A 239 0.03 -7.82 -8.03
N PHE A 240 -0.76 -8.84 -8.34
CA PHE A 240 -0.61 -9.62 -9.56
C PHE A 240 -1.76 -9.31 -10.52
N LEU A 241 -1.60 -8.25 -11.32
CA LEU A 241 -2.63 -7.78 -12.25
C LEU A 241 -2.90 -8.77 -13.39
N GLU A 242 -1.96 -9.66 -13.67
CA GLU A 242 -2.12 -10.73 -14.66
C GLU A 242 -3.27 -11.69 -14.35
N PHE A 243 -3.69 -11.79 -13.07
CA PHE A 243 -4.84 -12.61 -12.69
C PHE A 243 -6.19 -11.91 -12.88
N LEU A 244 -6.23 -10.62 -13.24
CA LEU A 244 -7.50 -9.90 -13.50
C LEU A 244 -8.28 -10.48 -14.69
N GLY A 245 -7.58 -11.16 -15.62
CA GLY A 245 -8.20 -11.86 -16.75
C GLY A 245 -8.76 -13.24 -16.41
N TYR A 246 -8.50 -13.76 -15.21
CA TYR A 246 -9.02 -15.05 -14.76
C TYR A 246 -10.46 -14.83 -14.30
N GLN A 247 -11.43 -15.18 -15.15
CA GLN A 247 -12.84 -15.10 -14.83
C GLN A 247 -13.33 -16.46 -14.31
N ASP A 248 -14.33 -16.43 -13.42
CA ASP A 248 -15.12 -17.63 -13.11
C ASP A 248 -15.61 -18.20 -14.45
N PRO A 249 -15.34 -19.48 -14.79
CA PRO A 249 -15.81 -20.06 -16.02
C PRO A 249 -17.33 -19.89 -16.14
N TYR A 250 -17.75 -18.88 -16.90
CA TYR A 250 -19.15 -18.60 -17.17
C TYR A 250 -19.83 -19.87 -17.65
N ARG A 251 -20.79 -20.35 -16.86
CA ARG A 251 -21.85 -21.31 -17.19
C ARG A 251 -21.36 -22.53 -17.99
N PRO A 252 -21.35 -23.76 -17.44
CA PRO A 252 -20.99 -24.95 -18.21
C PRO A 252 -21.78 -24.92 -19.53
N GLN A 253 -21.07 -24.79 -20.66
CA GLN A 253 -21.72 -24.78 -21.96
C GLN A 253 -22.50 -26.08 -22.05
N SER A 254 -23.81 -25.97 -22.29
CA SER A 254 -24.72 -27.08 -22.56
C SER A 254 -24.37 -27.85 -23.86
N GLN A 255 -23.20 -27.61 -24.43
CA GLN A 255 -22.59 -28.28 -25.58
C GLN A 255 -21.22 -28.90 -25.28
N ALA A 256 -20.86 -29.09 -24.01
CA ALA A 256 -19.85 -30.10 -23.68
C ALA A 256 -20.48 -31.47 -23.94
N THR A 257 -20.47 -31.90 -25.20
CA THR A 257 -20.52 -33.33 -25.54
C THR A 257 -19.65 -34.06 -24.53
N GLU A 258 -20.18 -35.05 -23.81
CA GLU A 258 -19.44 -35.84 -22.82
C GLU A 258 -18.05 -36.19 -23.38
N THR A 259 -17.05 -35.39 -23.01
CA THR A 259 -15.68 -35.62 -23.48
C THR A 259 -15.19 -36.81 -22.69
N ASP A 260 -15.28 -37.97 -23.32
CA ASP A 260 -14.94 -39.24 -22.71
C ASP A 260 -13.42 -39.40 -22.67
N PHE A 261 -12.87 -39.45 -21.46
CA PHE A 261 -11.44 -39.70 -21.24
C PHE A 261 -11.11 -41.21 -21.20
N SER A 262 -12.07 -42.11 -21.45
CA SER A 262 -11.87 -43.57 -21.42
C SER A 262 -10.70 -44.02 -22.29
N ASN A 263 -10.59 -43.47 -23.51
CA ASN A 263 -9.51 -43.77 -24.45
C ASN A 263 -8.13 -43.35 -23.93
N VAL A 264 -8.05 -42.31 -23.10
CA VAL A 264 -6.78 -41.83 -22.52
C VAL A 264 -6.20 -42.87 -21.56
N GLY A 265 -7.06 -43.54 -20.78
CA GLY A 265 -6.64 -44.63 -19.91
C GLY A 265 -5.98 -45.76 -20.69
N SER A 266 -6.62 -46.23 -21.76
CA SER A 266 -6.06 -47.29 -22.63
C SER A 266 -4.77 -46.85 -23.33
N MET A 267 -4.66 -45.59 -23.77
CA MET A 267 -3.42 -45.06 -24.34
C MET A 267 -2.26 -45.12 -23.34
N ILE A 268 -2.50 -44.72 -22.08
CA ILE A 268 -1.48 -44.78 -21.01
C ILE A 268 -1.08 -46.23 -20.72
N GLU A 269 -2.05 -47.15 -20.62
CA GLU A 269 -1.79 -48.58 -20.44
C GLU A 269 -0.97 -49.19 -21.58
N CYS A 270 -1.17 -48.71 -22.81
CA CYS A 270 -0.38 -49.11 -23.99
C CYS A 270 0.96 -48.36 -24.14
N GLY A 271 1.32 -47.47 -23.21
CA GLY A 271 2.57 -46.69 -23.27
C GLY A 271 2.56 -45.52 -24.27
N LEU A 272 1.39 -45.15 -24.80
CA LEU A 272 1.18 -44.04 -25.74
C LEU A 272 1.00 -42.71 -24.99
N PHE A 273 2.01 -42.32 -24.20
CA PHE A 273 1.93 -41.15 -23.32
C PHE A 273 1.77 -39.83 -24.07
N THR A 274 2.38 -39.68 -25.25
CA THR A 274 2.32 -38.43 -26.03
C THR A 274 0.92 -38.23 -26.59
N GLU A 275 0.33 -39.28 -27.15
CA GLU A 275 -1.03 -39.31 -27.68
C GLU A 275 -2.06 -39.09 -26.57
N ALA A 276 -1.85 -39.71 -25.40
CA ALA A 276 -2.68 -39.49 -24.22
C ALA A 276 -2.65 -38.01 -23.79
N LEU A 277 -1.47 -37.40 -23.74
CA LEU A 277 -1.32 -35.99 -23.39
C LEU A 277 -1.96 -35.05 -24.43
N ASP A 278 -1.82 -35.35 -25.72
CA ASP A 278 -2.44 -34.58 -26.81
C ASP A 278 -3.97 -34.69 -26.79
N SER A 279 -4.51 -35.85 -26.46
CA SER A 279 -5.94 -36.06 -26.25
C SER A 279 -6.46 -35.23 -25.08
N ILE A 280 -5.74 -35.20 -23.95
CA ILE A 280 -6.08 -34.32 -22.82
C ILE A 280 -6.00 -32.87 -23.24
N ARG A 281 -4.91 -32.44 -23.89
CA ARG A 281 -4.69 -31.06 -24.32
C ARG A 281 -5.83 -30.52 -25.18
N SER A 282 -6.33 -31.35 -26.09
CA SER A 282 -7.44 -31.01 -27.00
C SER A 282 -8.80 -30.92 -26.29
N ALA A 283 -8.89 -31.48 -25.07
CA ALA A 283 -10.11 -31.54 -24.27
C ALA A 283 -10.10 -30.58 -23.05
N VAL A 284 -9.01 -29.86 -22.76
CA VAL A 284 -8.99 -28.92 -21.62
C VAL A 284 -9.82 -27.68 -21.97
N PHE A 285 -11.03 -27.61 -21.40
CA PHE A 285 -11.93 -26.47 -21.49
C PHE A 285 -12.30 -25.94 -20.09
N PRO A 286 -12.72 -24.67 -19.96
CA PRO A 286 -13.17 -24.14 -18.67
C PRO A 286 -14.29 -24.96 -18.06
N GLY A 287 -14.12 -25.39 -16.80
CA GLY A 287 -15.07 -26.23 -16.06
C GLY A 287 -14.94 -27.74 -16.28
N LEU A 288 -14.12 -28.19 -17.23
CA LEU A 288 -13.88 -29.62 -17.49
C LEU A 288 -12.50 -30.04 -16.95
N LEU A 289 -12.49 -31.04 -16.07
CA LEU A 289 -11.29 -31.53 -15.39
C LEU A 289 -10.94 -32.95 -15.88
N PRO A 290 -9.77 -33.17 -16.51
CA PRO A 290 -9.29 -34.50 -16.88
C PRO A 290 -9.10 -35.38 -15.62
N PRO A 291 -9.34 -36.70 -15.66
CA PRO A 291 -9.16 -37.56 -14.49
C PRO A 291 -7.77 -37.45 -13.88
N VAL A 292 -7.72 -37.21 -12.56
CA VAL A 292 -6.45 -37.05 -11.80
C VAL A 292 -5.47 -38.22 -12.02
N PRO A 293 -5.91 -39.51 -12.03
CA PRO A 293 -4.98 -40.62 -12.25
C PRO A 293 -4.21 -40.52 -13.57
N TYR A 294 -4.83 -40.01 -14.63
CA TYR A 294 -4.17 -39.89 -15.94
C TYR A 294 -3.07 -38.83 -15.91
N LEU A 295 -3.34 -37.66 -15.32
CA LEU A 295 -2.31 -36.64 -15.16
C LEU A 295 -1.18 -37.09 -14.23
N ILE A 296 -1.48 -37.85 -13.17
CA ILE A 296 -0.46 -38.44 -12.30
C ILE A 296 0.43 -39.41 -13.09
N SER A 297 -0.15 -40.31 -13.92
CA SER A 297 0.64 -41.23 -14.75
C SER A 297 1.52 -40.50 -15.77
N LEU A 298 1.01 -39.42 -16.38
CA LEU A 298 1.80 -38.57 -17.29
C LEU A 298 2.93 -37.83 -16.56
N LEU A 299 2.68 -37.36 -15.34
CA LEU A 299 3.69 -36.74 -14.47
C LEU A 299 4.76 -37.76 -14.06
N GLU A 300 4.37 -38.98 -13.69
CA GLU A 300 5.30 -40.06 -13.38
C GLU A 300 6.18 -40.41 -14.58
N TYR A 301 5.61 -40.47 -15.79
CA TYR A 301 6.38 -40.66 -17.02
C TYR A 301 7.36 -39.51 -17.26
N ALA A 302 6.95 -38.25 -17.03
CA ALA A 302 7.83 -37.09 -17.12
C ALA A 302 9.04 -37.18 -16.16
N GLN A 303 8.81 -37.66 -14.94
CA GLN A 303 9.83 -37.77 -13.88
C GLN A 303 10.81 -38.94 -14.07
N GLN A 304 10.51 -39.91 -14.95
CA GLN A 304 11.38 -41.06 -15.20
C GLN A 304 12.64 -40.74 -16.03
N GLY A 305 12.72 -39.53 -16.61
CA GLY A 305 13.86 -39.10 -17.44
C GLY A 305 13.83 -39.61 -18.89
N ASN A 306 12.88 -40.49 -19.24
CA ASN A 306 12.73 -41.04 -20.59
C ASN A 306 11.83 -40.19 -21.51
N ALA A 307 11.18 -39.16 -20.97
CA ALA A 307 10.26 -38.32 -21.72
C ALA A 307 11.01 -37.35 -22.66
N THR A 308 10.44 -37.12 -23.85
CA THR A 308 11.01 -36.17 -24.82
C THR A 308 10.84 -34.72 -24.36
N SER A 309 11.72 -33.82 -24.80
CA SER A 309 11.59 -32.37 -24.52
C SER A 309 10.26 -31.79 -25.01
N VAL A 310 9.74 -32.31 -26.13
CA VAL A 310 8.41 -31.95 -26.67
C VAL A 310 7.30 -32.37 -25.73
N PHE A 311 7.36 -33.60 -25.20
CA PHE A 311 6.40 -34.08 -24.20
C PHE A 311 6.40 -33.20 -22.96
N LEU A 312 7.59 -32.92 -22.38
CA LEU A 312 7.73 -32.12 -21.16
C LEU A 312 7.14 -30.71 -21.35
N ARG A 313 7.44 -30.05 -22.48
CA ARG A 313 6.88 -28.74 -22.83
C ARG A 313 5.36 -28.78 -23.00
N ASN A 314 4.83 -29.81 -23.68
CA ASN A 314 3.39 -29.97 -23.85
C ASN A 314 2.70 -30.24 -22.51
N PHE A 315 3.33 -30.99 -21.61
CA PHE A 315 2.80 -31.26 -20.28
C PHE A 315 2.71 -29.97 -19.46
N GLN A 316 3.77 -29.16 -19.46
CA GLN A 316 3.77 -27.83 -18.85
C GLN A 316 2.63 -26.96 -19.40
N LEU A 317 2.44 -26.93 -20.72
CA LEU A 317 1.36 -26.17 -21.35
C LEU A 317 -0.02 -26.64 -20.88
N VAL A 318 -0.24 -27.96 -20.79
CA VAL A 318 -1.49 -28.54 -20.29
C VAL A 318 -1.73 -28.13 -18.84
N MET A 319 -0.72 -28.22 -17.98
CA MET A 319 -0.81 -27.81 -16.57
C MET A 319 -1.15 -26.32 -16.43
N CYS A 320 -0.45 -25.45 -17.17
CA CYS A 320 -0.70 -24.01 -17.19
C CYS A 320 -2.12 -23.68 -17.70
N ASN A 321 -2.55 -24.31 -18.79
CA ASN A 321 -3.91 -24.12 -19.33
C ASN A 321 -4.97 -24.60 -18.35
N LEU A 322 -4.74 -25.72 -17.65
CA LEU A 322 -5.64 -26.23 -16.62
C LEU A 322 -5.79 -25.23 -15.47
N LEU A 323 -4.68 -24.63 -15.02
CA LEU A 323 -4.71 -23.59 -13.98
C LEU A 323 -5.46 -22.32 -14.42
N ILE A 324 -5.29 -21.91 -15.68
CA ILE A 324 -5.96 -20.72 -16.25
C ILE A 324 -7.47 -20.94 -16.40
N THR A 325 -7.85 -22.09 -16.95
CA THR A 325 -9.25 -22.42 -17.27
C THR A 325 -10.04 -22.90 -16.05
N ASN A 326 -9.35 -23.44 -15.04
CA ASN A 326 -9.94 -23.97 -13.82
C ASN A 326 -9.14 -23.48 -12.59
N PRO A 327 -9.15 -22.17 -12.28
CA PRO A 327 -8.36 -21.61 -11.18
C PRO A 327 -8.87 -22.12 -9.82
N PRO A 328 -8.02 -22.77 -9.00
CA PRO A 328 -8.44 -23.36 -7.73
C PRO A 328 -8.85 -22.30 -6.69
N TRP A 329 -8.41 -21.06 -6.82
CA TRP A 329 -8.81 -19.98 -5.92
C TRP A 329 -10.24 -19.45 -6.17
N LEU A 330 -10.88 -19.80 -7.29
CA LEU A 330 -12.28 -19.49 -7.56
C LEU A 330 -13.22 -20.63 -7.10
N ALA A 331 -14.51 -20.35 -6.99
CA ALA A 331 -15.52 -21.40 -6.79
C ALA A 331 -15.65 -22.22 -8.09
N PRO A 332 -15.99 -23.52 -8.05
CA PRO A 332 -16.40 -24.33 -6.89
C PRO A 332 -15.26 -25.08 -6.16
N SER A 333 -15.55 -25.57 -4.94
CA SER A 333 -14.61 -26.33 -4.09
C SER A 333 -14.11 -27.66 -4.68
N THR A 334 -14.74 -28.15 -5.76
CA THR A 334 -14.31 -29.34 -6.49
C THR A 334 -12.97 -29.14 -7.19
N VAL A 335 -12.71 -27.95 -7.74
CA VAL A 335 -11.42 -27.60 -8.38
C VAL A 335 -10.29 -27.59 -7.35
N LYS A 336 -10.53 -27.07 -6.14
CA LYS A 336 -9.56 -27.12 -5.04
C LYS A 336 -9.19 -28.56 -4.66
N LYS A 337 -10.19 -29.43 -4.51
CA LYS A 337 -9.98 -30.86 -4.20
C LYS A 337 -9.19 -31.55 -5.31
N TYR A 338 -9.49 -31.21 -6.56
CA TYR A 338 -8.79 -31.72 -7.73
C TYR A 338 -7.28 -31.41 -7.68
N PHE A 339 -6.91 -30.14 -7.52
CA PHE A 339 -5.49 -29.76 -7.42
C PHE A 339 -4.82 -30.31 -6.16
N THR A 340 -5.56 -30.48 -5.06
CA THR A 340 -5.06 -31.13 -3.84
C THR A 340 -4.65 -32.59 -4.08
N GLN A 341 -5.34 -33.29 -4.99
CA GLN A 341 -5.00 -34.66 -5.36
C GLN A 341 -3.88 -34.70 -6.40
N LEU A 342 -3.95 -33.82 -7.41
CA LEU A 342 -2.98 -33.76 -8.49
C LEU A 342 -1.57 -33.37 -8.02
N LEU A 343 -1.47 -32.44 -7.08
CA LEU A 343 -0.19 -31.88 -6.62
C LEU A 343 0.43 -32.66 -5.46
N GLN A 344 -0.04 -33.87 -5.17
CA GLN A 344 0.66 -34.73 -4.22
C GLN A 344 1.89 -35.33 -4.87
N CYS A 345 2.92 -35.63 -4.07
CA CYS A 345 4.04 -36.41 -4.59
C CYS A 345 3.52 -37.75 -5.14
N PRO A 346 3.73 -38.07 -6.44
CA PRO A 346 3.17 -39.27 -7.06
C PRO A 346 3.55 -40.57 -6.33
N ARG A 347 4.77 -40.60 -5.77
CA ARG A 347 5.33 -41.76 -5.09
C ARG A 347 4.93 -41.88 -3.63
N CYS A 348 5.21 -40.88 -2.80
CA CYS A 348 4.97 -40.99 -1.36
C CYS A 348 3.57 -40.55 -0.93
N LYS A 349 2.86 -39.76 -1.76
CA LYS A 349 1.52 -39.22 -1.49
C LYS A 349 1.42 -38.45 -0.16
N MET A 350 2.55 -37.94 0.34
CA MET A 350 2.64 -37.19 1.61
C MET A 350 2.27 -35.70 1.46
N GLY A 351 1.50 -35.37 0.42
CA GLY A 351 1.04 -34.01 0.15
C GLY A 351 1.93 -33.21 -0.81
N PRO A 352 1.61 -31.92 -0.99
CA PRO A 352 2.24 -31.06 -1.98
C PRO A 352 3.62 -30.53 -1.60
N TRP A 353 3.91 -30.36 -0.31
CA TRP A 353 5.23 -29.89 0.12
C TRP A 353 6.36 -30.88 -0.25
N PRO A 354 6.26 -32.20 0.04
CA PRO A 354 7.29 -33.15 -0.39
C PRO A 354 7.51 -33.19 -1.91
N PHE A 355 6.47 -32.91 -2.70
CA PHE A 355 6.58 -32.82 -4.15
C PHE A 355 7.36 -31.56 -4.58
N LEU A 356 6.98 -30.40 -4.05
CA LEU A 356 7.66 -29.13 -4.30
C LEU A 356 9.13 -29.17 -3.82
N GLU A 357 9.37 -29.64 -2.59
CA GLU A 357 10.71 -29.82 -2.00
C GLU A 357 11.60 -30.70 -2.89
N THR A 358 11.04 -31.77 -3.45
CA THR A 358 11.77 -32.66 -4.36
C THR A 358 12.12 -31.97 -5.68
N ALA A 359 11.21 -31.17 -6.24
CA ALA A 359 11.49 -30.41 -7.45
C ALA A 359 12.60 -29.36 -7.23
N ILE A 360 12.56 -28.65 -6.10
CA ILE A 360 13.59 -27.66 -5.74
C ILE A 360 14.94 -28.34 -5.55
N ARG A 361 14.99 -29.41 -4.75
CA ARG A 361 16.24 -30.14 -4.48
C ARG A 361 16.84 -30.79 -5.72
N TYR A 362 16.02 -31.26 -6.65
CA TYR A 362 16.52 -31.78 -7.91
C TYR A 362 17.20 -30.69 -8.75
N CYS A 363 16.65 -29.47 -8.76
CA CYS A 363 17.28 -28.34 -9.45
C CYS A 363 18.63 -27.95 -8.81
N LEU A 364 18.76 -28.10 -7.49
CA LEU A 364 20.01 -27.88 -6.72
C LEU A 364 20.97 -29.08 -6.78
N SER A 365 20.71 -30.08 -7.63
CA SER A 365 21.49 -31.33 -7.71
C SER A 365 21.70 -32.03 -6.36
N SER A 366 20.74 -31.88 -5.43
CA SER A 366 20.81 -32.45 -4.08
C SER A 366 20.38 -33.92 -4.07
N GLU A 367 21.17 -34.78 -3.42
CA GLU A 367 20.86 -36.21 -3.29
C GLU A 367 19.65 -36.49 -2.37
N VAL A 368 19.27 -35.53 -1.51
CA VAL A 368 18.27 -35.72 -0.45
C VAL A 368 16.86 -35.38 -0.95
N THR A 369 16.35 -36.14 -1.90
CA THR A 369 14.95 -36.03 -2.36
C THR A 369 14.03 -36.94 -1.56
N CYS A 370 12.70 -36.74 -1.65
CA CYS A 370 11.78 -37.64 -0.92
C CYS A 370 11.83 -39.09 -1.41
N HIS A 371 12.38 -39.31 -2.62
CA HIS A 371 12.67 -40.62 -3.21
C HIS A 371 13.77 -40.48 -4.28
N PRO A 372 14.56 -41.53 -4.57
CA PRO A 372 15.58 -41.48 -5.62
C PRO A 372 14.99 -41.10 -6.99
N LEU A 373 15.55 -40.07 -7.60
CA LEU A 373 15.24 -39.65 -8.97
C LEU A 373 16.34 -40.13 -9.95
N PRO A 374 16.06 -40.20 -11.27
CA PRO A 374 17.05 -40.60 -12.26
C PRO A 374 18.33 -39.74 -12.17
N GLY A 375 19.50 -40.40 -12.18
CA GLY A 375 20.80 -39.73 -12.16
C GLY A 375 21.61 -39.98 -13.44
N PRO A 376 22.60 -39.12 -13.78
CA PRO A 376 22.85 -37.76 -13.26
C PRO A 376 21.78 -36.75 -13.73
N ALA A 377 21.77 -35.55 -13.15
CA ALA A 377 20.76 -34.53 -13.44
C ALA A 377 20.77 -34.15 -14.93
N MET A 378 19.76 -34.63 -15.68
CA MET A 378 19.63 -34.32 -17.10
C MET A 378 19.13 -32.88 -17.26
N PRO A 379 19.73 -32.06 -18.14
CA PRO A 379 19.30 -30.66 -18.32
C PRO A 379 17.81 -30.52 -18.60
N THR A 380 17.22 -31.43 -19.39
CA THR A 380 15.78 -31.46 -19.68
C THR A 380 14.91 -31.71 -18.44
N LEU A 381 15.36 -32.58 -17.54
CA LEU A 381 14.65 -32.91 -16.31
C LEU A 381 14.82 -31.80 -15.25
N ILE A 382 15.99 -31.14 -15.21
CA ILE A 382 16.18 -29.93 -14.40
C ILE A 382 15.20 -28.82 -14.82
N HIS A 383 15.10 -28.54 -16.13
CA HIS A 383 14.14 -27.56 -16.64
C HIS A 383 12.71 -27.93 -16.28
N PHE A 384 12.33 -29.20 -16.44
CA PHE A 384 11.00 -29.68 -16.06
C PHE A 384 10.69 -29.49 -14.56
N HIS A 385 11.65 -29.77 -13.68
CA HIS A 385 11.47 -29.52 -12.25
C HIS A 385 11.39 -28.03 -11.93
N SER A 386 12.14 -27.18 -12.65
CA SER A 386 12.00 -25.73 -12.54
C SER A 386 10.63 -25.24 -13.01
N ASP A 387 10.07 -25.82 -14.08
CA ASP A 387 8.71 -25.54 -14.54
C ASP A 387 7.66 -25.94 -13.50
N ILE A 388 7.86 -27.05 -12.78
CA ILE A 388 7.01 -27.44 -11.63
C ILE A 388 7.07 -26.37 -10.54
N VAL A 389 8.28 -25.92 -10.17
CA VAL A 389 8.48 -24.86 -9.16
C VAL A 389 7.78 -23.57 -9.60
N ALA A 390 7.93 -23.15 -10.86
CA ALA A 390 7.23 -21.98 -11.40
C ALA A 390 5.70 -22.15 -11.41
N PHE A 391 5.20 -23.35 -11.71
CA PHE A 391 3.77 -23.66 -11.66
C PHE A 391 3.19 -23.48 -10.26
N PHE A 392 3.86 -24.00 -9.23
CA PHE A 392 3.46 -23.82 -7.84
C PHE A 392 3.46 -22.35 -7.43
N LEU A 393 4.47 -21.58 -7.84
CA LEU A 393 4.54 -20.15 -7.55
C LEU A 393 3.32 -19.43 -8.15
N ARG A 394 3.04 -19.66 -9.43
CA ARG A 394 1.89 -19.05 -10.11
C ARG A 394 0.57 -19.43 -9.45
N LEU A 395 0.43 -20.66 -8.99
CA LEU A 395 -0.74 -21.12 -8.25
C LEU A 395 -0.92 -20.34 -6.94
N PHE A 396 0.16 -20.20 -6.16
CA PHE A 396 0.13 -19.49 -4.88
C PHE A 396 -0.06 -17.98 -5.04
N GLN A 397 0.51 -17.37 -6.09
CA GLN A 397 0.25 -15.97 -6.45
C GLN A 397 -1.23 -15.75 -6.76
N GLY A 398 -1.88 -16.69 -7.45
CA GLY A 398 -3.32 -16.68 -7.70
C GLY A 398 -4.16 -16.78 -6.41
N GLU A 399 -3.79 -17.66 -5.48
CA GLU A 399 -4.46 -17.73 -4.17
C GLU A 399 -4.30 -16.43 -3.39
N LEU A 400 -3.09 -15.85 -3.33
CA LEU A 400 -2.87 -14.55 -2.70
C LEU A 400 -3.70 -13.45 -3.37
N HIS A 401 -3.76 -13.42 -4.70
CA HIS A 401 -4.55 -12.47 -5.47
C HIS A 401 -6.06 -12.56 -5.12
N SER A 402 -6.60 -13.76 -4.94
CA SER A 402 -8.02 -13.96 -4.58
C SER A 402 -8.39 -13.43 -3.18
N VAL A 403 -7.50 -13.62 -2.20
CA VAL A 403 -7.69 -13.11 -0.83
C VAL A 403 -7.56 -11.59 -0.81
N THR A 404 -6.71 -11.07 -1.69
CA THR A 404 -6.44 -9.66 -1.94
C THR A 404 -7.66 -8.95 -2.57
N THR A 405 -8.22 -9.45 -3.68
CA THR A 405 -9.34 -8.80 -4.41
C THR A 405 -10.68 -8.80 -3.69
N GLY A 406 -10.91 -9.69 -2.72
CA GLY A 406 -12.14 -9.74 -1.92
C GLY A 406 -12.48 -8.45 -1.16
N ASP A 407 -11.49 -7.58 -0.89
CA ASP A 407 -11.69 -6.31 -0.18
C ASP A 407 -12.11 -5.13 -1.12
N PHE A 408 -12.15 -5.31 -2.45
CA PHE A 408 -12.45 -4.24 -3.44
C PHE A 408 -13.79 -4.35 -4.18
N ALA A 409 -14.51 -5.48 -4.10
CA ALA A 409 -15.76 -5.64 -4.82
C ALA A 409 -16.94 -4.94 -4.10
N LEU A 410 -17.53 -3.92 -4.73
CA LEU A 410 -18.88 -3.46 -4.38
C LEU A 410 -19.85 -4.65 -4.45
N PRO A 411 -20.85 -4.75 -3.55
CA PRO A 411 -21.80 -5.85 -3.55
C PRO A 411 -22.77 -5.68 -4.73
N GLN A 412 -22.38 -6.15 -5.91
CA GLN A 412 -23.29 -6.35 -7.03
C GLN A 412 -23.65 -7.84 -7.08
N GLY A 413 -24.78 -8.16 -6.45
CA GLY A 413 -25.61 -9.33 -6.77
C GLY A 413 -25.03 -10.70 -6.41
N THR A 414 -25.76 -11.40 -5.53
CA THR A 414 -25.58 -12.80 -5.11
C THR A 414 -24.31 -13.09 -4.32
N GLY A 415 -24.51 -13.43 -3.05
CA GLY A 415 -23.46 -13.57 -2.05
C GLY A 415 -22.37 -14.56 -2.44
N VAL A 416 -21.19 -14.04 -2.76
CA VAL A 416 -19.97 -14.84 -2.81
C VAL A 416 -19.33 -14.74 -1.43
N SER A 417 -19.44 -15.86 -0.71
CA SER A 417 -18.88 -16.09 0.63
C SER A 417 -17.47 -15.54 0.75
N GLN A 418 -17.18 -14.85 1.86
CA GLN A 418 -15.80 -14.71 2.35
C GLN A 418 -15.13 -16.09 2.21
N ALA A 419 -14.10 -16.19 1.38
CA ALA A 419 -13.37 -17.43 1.21
C ALA A 419 -12.66 -17.72 2.53
N SER A 420 -13.29 -18.55 3.36
CA SER A 420 -12.65 -19.13 4.54
C SER A 420 -11.32 -19.76 4.12
N ALA A 421 -10.26 -19.56 4.91
CA ALA A 421 -8.97 -20.24 4.73
C ALA A 421 -9.07 -21.78 4.76
N SER A 422 -10.26 -22.33 5.01
CA SER A 422 -10.56 -23.75 4.84
C SER A 422 -10.40 -24.17 3.36
N GLY A 423 -9.27 -24.82 3.08
CA GLY A 423 -9.00 -25.44 1.78
C GLY A 423 -8.11 -24.65 0.81
N SER A 424 -7.34 -23.66 1.28
CA SER A 424 -6.24 -23.08 0.49
C SER A 424 -5.13 -24.11 0.27
N LEU A 425 -4.67 -24.24 -0.98
CA LEU A 425 -3.55 -25.11 -1.35
C LEU A 425 -2.24 -24.59 -0.80
N LEU A 426 -2.01 -23.27 -0.83
CA LEU A 426 -0.86 -22.61 -0.24
C LEU A 426 -0.80 -22.92 1.27
N TYR A 427 -1.91 -22.70 1.97
CA TYR A 427 -1.98 -22.97 3.39
C TYR A 427 -1.75 -24.45 3.71
N GLY A 428 -2.43 -25.35 3.00
CA GLY A 428 -2.27 -26.81 3.17
C GLY A 428 -0.90 -27.35 2.77
N THR A 429 -0.13 -26.60 1.97
CA THR A 429 1.24 -26.96 1.61
C THR A 429 2.20 -26.63 2.74
N PHE A 430 2.08 -25.44 3.34
CA PHE A 430 3.11 -24.94 4.27
C PHE A 430 2.73 -25.05 5.74
N TRP A 431 1.47 -25.23 6.11
CA TRP A 431 1.04 -25.31 7.50
C TRP A 431 0.13 -26.49 7.78
N THR A 432 0.48 -27.25 8.81
CA THR A 432 -0.44 -28.21 9.40
C THR A 432 -1.49 -27.52 10.27
N VAL A 433 -2.53 -28.28 10.67
CA VAL A 433 -3.57 -27.80 11.61
C VAL A 433 -2.99 -27.35 12.96
N TRP A 434 -1.79 -27.80 13.31
CA TRP A 434 -1.12 -27.48 14.58
C TRP A 434 -0.16 -26.29 14.47
N GLU A 435 0.23 -25.90 13.25
CA GLU A 435 1.18 -24.80 12.99
C GLU A 435 0.46 -23.48 12.63
N ARG A 436 -0.87 -23.42 12.76
CA ARG A 436 -1.67 -22.28 12.30
C ARG A 436 -1.32 -20.94 12.94
N SER A 437 -0.68 -20.96 14.10
CA SER A 437 -0.29 -19.77 14.86
C SER A 437 1.17 -19.36 14.66
N THR A 438 1.93 -20.05 13.80
CA THR A 438 3.34 -19.71 13.54
C THR A 438 3.58 -19.52 12.06
N LEU A 439 4.23 -18.43 11.67
CA LEU A 439 4.71 -18.23 10.30
C LEU A 439 5.82 -19.25 9.96
N LEU A 440 6.65 -19.59 10.96
CA LEU A 440 7.84 -20.43 10.80
C LEU A 440 7.52 -21.92 11.02
N SER A 441 6.70 -22.49 10.14
CA SER A 441 6.42 -23.93 10.11
C SER A 441 7.64 -24.77 9.71
N ARG A 442 7.55 -26.09 9.83
CA ARG A 442 8.60 -26.99 9.32
C ARG A 442 8.89 -26.77 7.83
N ALA A 443 7.86 -26.68 7.00
CA ALA A 443 8.01 -26.47 5.56
C ALA A 443 8.63 -25.10 5.23
N VAL A 444 8.24 -24.04 5.95
CA VAL A 444 8.81 -22.70 5.77
C VAL A 444 10.29 -22.66 6.17
N LYS A 445 10.69 -23.33 7.27
CA LYS A 445 12.12 -23.47 7.64
C LYS A 445 12.94 -24.16 6.54
N GLN A 446 12.41 -25.25 5.99
CA GLN A 446 13.06 -25.96 4.89
C GLN A 446 13.14 -25.09 3.63
N LEU A 447 12.08 -24.33 3.30
CA LEU A 447 12.11 -23.38 2.19
C LEU A 447 13.21 -22.32 2.39
N THR A 448 13.35 -21.74 3.59
CA THR A 448 14.41 -20.74 3.85
C THR A 448 15.81 -21.32 3.69
N GLN A 449 16.02 -22.60 4.05
CA GLN A 449 17.30 -23.29 3.80
C GLN A 449 17.57 -23.47 2.31
N LEU A 450 16.55 -23.87 1.54
CA LEU A 450 16.66 -24.03 0.09
C LEU A 450 16.90 -22.69 -0.62
N VAL A 451 16.31 -21.59 -0.16
CA VAL A 451 16.59 -20.22 -0.65
C VAL A 451 18.06 -19.87 -0.47
N VAL A 452 18.60 -20.10 0.73
CA VAL A 452 20.01 -19.82 1.03
C VAL A 452 20.94 -20.68 0.18
N GLN A 453 20.63 -21.97 0.05
CA GLN A 453 21.41 -22.88 -0.79
C GLN A 453 21.42 -22.43 -2.26
N ALA A 454 20.25 -22.14 -2.83
CA ALA A 454 20.12 -21.66 -4.20
C ALA A 454 20.90 -20.37 -4.44
N ALA A 455 20.85 -19.42 -3.50
CA ALA A 455 21.58 -18.15 -3.63
C ALA A 455 23.10 -18.32 -3.58
N VAL A 456 23.61 -19.31 -2.83
CA VAL A 456 25.04 -19.62 -2.79
C VAL A 456 25.50 -20.28 -4.09
N GLU A 457 24.71 -21.20 -4.63
CA GLU A 457 24.98 -21.85 -5.93
C GLU A 457 24.95 -20.84 -7.09
N ASP A 458 23.95 -19.95 -7.14
CA ASP A 458 23.85 -18.89 -8.15
C ASP A 458 25.05 -17.92 -8.12
N TYR A 459 25.63 -17.68 -6.94
CA TYR A 459 26.77 -16.77 -6.78
C TYR A 459 28.11 -17.40 -7.17
N SER A 460 28.30 -18.70 -6.95
CA SER A 460 29.55 -19.40 -7.25
C SER A 460 29.75 -19.62 -8.75
N GLU A 461 28.67 -19.70 -9.53
CA GLU A 461 28.68 -20.02 -10.96
C GLU A 461 28.30 -18.82 -11.84
N ARG A 462 29.03 -17.71 -11.70
CA ARG A 462 28.79 -16.45 -12.45
C ARG A 462 28.88 -16.56 -13.99
N ASP A 463 29.18 -17.72 -14.54
CA ASP A 463 29.48 -17.93 -15.97
C ASP A 463 28.78 -19.16 -16.57
N GLU A 464 27.46 -19.27 -16.43
CA GLU A 464 26.56 -19.87 -17.44
C GLU A 464 25.22 -19.13 -17.38
N LYS A 465 24.90 -18.32 -18.40
CA LYS A 465 23.71 -17.44 -18.51
C LYS A 465 22.33 -18.15 -18.51
N GLN A 466 22.27 -19.42 -18.11
CA GLN A 466 21.08 -20.27 -18.17
C GLN A 466 20.86 -21.15 -16.94
N LYS A 467 21.64 -21.02 -15.87
CA LYS A 467 21.29 -21.64 -14.58
C LYS A 467 20.17 -20.82 -13.96
N LEU A 468 19.01 -21.47 -13.94
CA LEU A 468 17.67 -20.91 -13.78
C LEU A 468 17.59 -19.95 -12.59
N HIS A 469 16.76 -18.91 -12.70
CA HIS A 469 16.37 -17.94 -11.66
C HIS A 469 15.70 -18.61 -10.42
N LEU A 470 16.24 -19.72 -9.92
CA LEU A 470 15.66 -20.54 -8.86
C LEU A 470 15.69 -19.78 -7.56
N ALA A 471 16.80 -19.14 -7.18
CA ALA A 471 16.84 -18.30 -5.98
C ALA A 471 15.78 -17.20 -6.02
N ASP A 472 15.64 -16.50 -7.16
CA ASP A 472 14.62 -15.46 -7.35
C ASP A 472 13.20 -16.05 -7.21
N THR A 473 12.94 -17.19 -7.85
CA THR A 473 11.65 -17.90 -7.77
C THR A 473 11.33 -18.31 -6.33
N LEU A 474 12.31 -18.82 -5.58
CA LEU A 474 12.15 -19.20 -4.18
C LEU A 474 11.97 -17.98 -3.25
N LEU A 475 12.60 -16.85 -3.53
CA LEU A 475 12.37 -15.58 -2.84
C LEU A 475 10.95 -15.07 -3.09
N ASP A 476 10.43 -15.24 -4.30
CA ASP A 476 9.04 -14.93 -4.62
C ASP A 476 8.07 -15.88 -3.91
N PHE A 477 8.37 -17.18 -3.79
CA PHE A 477 7.61 -18.10 -2.94
C PHE A 477 7.53 -17.59 -1.51
N LEU A 478 8.68 -17.26 -0.92
CA LEU A 478 8.75 -16.79 0.46
C LEU A 478 7.98 -15.47 0.62
N SER A 479 8.08 -14.57 -0.35
CA SER A 479 7.35 -13.30 -0.35
C SER A 479 5.83 -13.50 -0.42
N VAL A 480 5.35 -14.36 -1.32
CA VAL A 480 3.92 -14.71 -1.46
C VAL A 480 3.40 -15.37 -0.19
N LEU A 481 4.18 -16.30 0.39
CA LEU A 481 3.88 -16.98 1.65
C LEU A 481 3.67 -16.02 2.80
N VAL A 482 4.64 -15.13 2.98
CA VAL A 482 4.65 -14.16 4.08
C VAL A 482 3.48 -13.19 3.94
N GLU A 483 3.24 -12.67 2.74
CA GLU A 483 2.09 -11.78 2.50
C GLU A 483 0.76 -12.50 2.71
N PHE A 484 0.61 -13.74 2.24
CA PHE A 484 -0.59 -14.54 2.44
C PHE A 484 -0.89 -14.76 3.93
N TRP A 485 0.11 -15.24 4.67
CA TRP A 485 -0.04 -15.52 6.10
C TRP A 485 -0.30 -14.24 6.89
N CYS A 486 0.42 -13.14 6.58
CA CYS A 486 0.16 -11.84 7.19
C CYS A 486 -1.28 -11.39 6.93
N GLN A 487 -1.79 -11.44 5.70
CA GLN A 487 -3.17 -11.02 5.38
C GLN A 487 -4.23 -11.82 6.16
N GLN A 488 -4.03 -13.13 6.32
CA GLN A 488 -4.95 -14.00 7.06
C GLN A 488 -4.97 -13.68 8.56
N HIS A 489 -3.81 -13.41 9.15
CA HIS A 489 -3.67 -13.28 10.60
C HIS A 489 -3.67 -11.83 11.11
N PHE A 490 -3.40 -10.83 10.25
CA PHE A 490 -3.29 -9.43 10.67
C PHE A 490 -4.61 -8.88 11.22
N LYS A 491 -5.75 -9.21 10.58
CA LYS A 491 -7.09 -8.82 11.07
C LYS A 491 -7.47 -9.50 12.41
N LEU A 492 -6.82 -10.62 12.74
CA LEU A 492 -7.14 -11.44 13.92
C LEU A 492 -6.21 -11.17 15.11
N ASN A 493 -4.91 -10.99 14.87
CA ASN A 493 -3.91 -10.77 15.90
C ASN A 493 -2.61 -10.16 15.32
N GLN A 494 -2.46 -8.84 15.46
CA GLN A 494 -1.27 -8.12 14.98
C GLN A 494 0.02 -8.57 15.67
N ASN A 495 -0.01 -8.77 16.99
CA ASN A 495 1.17 -9.22 17.75
C ASN A 495 1.67 -10.59 17.29
N LEU A 496 0.76 -11.46 16.85
CA LEU A 496 1.12 -12.75 16.26
C LEU A 496 1.89 -12.57 14.95
N VAL A 497 1.46 -11.60 14.12
CA VAL A 497 2.11 -11.31 12.84
C VAL A 497 3.51 -10.75 13.04
N GLU A 498 3.65 -9.77 13.94
CA GLU A 498 4.95 -9.19 14.29
C GLU A 498 5.92 -10.24 14.84
N LYS A 499 5.45 -11.10 15.76
CA LYS A 499 6.25 -12.21 16.29
C LYS A 499 6.64 -13.20 15.18
N GLY A 500 5.70 -13.60 14.33
CA GLY A 500 5.97 -14.55 13.25
C GLY A 500 7.01 -14.04 12.26
N LEU A 501 6.93 -12.76 11.87
CA LEU A 501 7.93 -12.09 11.02
C LEU A 501 9.30 -12.03 11.68
N LYS A 502 9.35 -11.70 12.97
CA LYS A 502 10.60 -11.68 13.75
C LYS A 502 11.23 -13.07 13.82
N ASP A 503 10.46 -14.09 14.21
CA ASP A 503 10.93 -15.48 14.32
C ASP A 503 11.50 -15.98 12.97
N LEU A 504 10.83 -15.66 11.85
CA LEU A 504 11.29 -15.99 10.50
C LEU A 504 12.60 -15.28 10.15
N ALA A 505 12.69 -13.98 10.42
CA ALA A 505 13.87 -13.18 10.08
C ALA A 505 15.10 -13.60 10.90
N GLU A 506 14.92 -13.85 12.21
CA GLU A 506 15.98 -14.37 13.08
C GLU A 506 16.43 -15.76 12.62
N HIS A 507 15.49 -16.64 12.28
CA HIS A 507 15.84 -17.95 11.72
C HIS A 507 16.65 -17.81 10.43
N PHE A 508 16.22 -16.94 9.51
CA PHE A 508 16.93 -16.69 8.25
C PHE A 508 18.37 -16.20 8.50
N ALA A 509 18.54 -15.21 9.40
CA ALA A 509 19.85 -14.67 9.73
C ALA A 509 20.80 -15.72 10.35
N VAL A 510 20.26 -16.67 11.13
CA VAL A 510 21.04 -17.78 11.69
C VAL A 510 21.49 -18.76 10.60
N ILE A 511 20.57 -19.21 9.73
CA ILE A 511 20.93 -20.18 8.68
C ILE A 511 21.81 -19.57 7.58
N SER A 512 21.81 -18.25 7.44
CA SER A 512 22.59 -17.53 6.43
C SER A 512 23.91 -16.99 6.96
N GLN A 513 24.34 -17.38 8.16
CA GLN A 513 25.54 -16.85 8.81
C GLN A 513 26.84 -17.13 8.01
N ASP A 514 26.91 -18.25 7.30
CA ASP A 514 28.11 -18.66 6.57
C ASP A 514 28.12 -18.13 5.12
N VAL A 515 27.07 -17.39 4.74
CA VAL A 515 26.92 -16.81 3.40
C VAL A 515 27.69 -15.48 3.31
N PRO A 516 28.41 -15.19 2.21
CA PRO A 516 29.12 -13.93 2.06
C PRO A 516 28.17 -12.71 2.11
N PRO A 517 28.57 -11.59 2.76
CA PRO A 517 27.72 -10.41 2.90
C PRO A 517 27.20 -9.83 1.57
N ASP A 518 28.00 -9.89 0.50
CA ASP A 518 27.58 -9.40 -0.82
C ASP A 518 26.41 -10.21 -1.40
N VAL A 519 26.40 -11.53 -1.16
CA VAL A 519 25.31 -12.43 -1.58
C VAL A 519 24.06 -12.15 -0.76
N LEU A 520 24.21 -11.93 0.55
CA LEU A 520 23.10 -11.57 1.43
C LEU A 520 22.46 -10.24 1.04
N ALA A 521 23.29 -9.24 0.71
CA ALA A 521 22.81 -7.93 0.25
C ALA A 521 22.00 -8.07 -1.05
N GLU A 522 22.52 -8.81 -2.03
CA GLU A 522 21.83 -9.07 -3.29
C GLU A 522 20.50 -9.81 -3.08
N LEU A 523 20.50 -10.85 -2.23
CA LEU A 523 19.31 -11.62 -1.88
C LEU A 523 18.22 -10.72 -1.26
N VAL A 524 18.58 -9.88 -0.29
CA VAL A 524 17.64 -8.95 0.36
C VAL A 524 17.08 -7.93 -0.62
N ILE A 525 17.90 -7.41 -1.55
CA ILE A 525 17.44 -6.46 -2.58
C ILE A 525 16.35 -7.07 -3.46
N ARG A 526 16.49 -8.36 -3.80
CA ARG A 526 15.57 -9.08 -4.69
C ARG A 526 14.25 -9.53 -4.05
N VAL A 527 14.13 -9.53 -2.72
CA VAL A 527 12.86 -9.86 -2.04
C VAL A 527 11.73 -8.96 -2.53
N SER A 528 10.61 -9.54 -2.98
CA SER A 528 9.48 -8.76 -3.50
C SER A 528 8.57 -8.24 -2.38
N SER A 529 8.38 -8.98 -1.28
CA SER A 529 7.64 -8.48 -0.11
C SER A 529 8.43 -7.43 0.66
N THR A 530 7.87 -6.22 0.78
CA THR A 530 8.52 -5.13 1.53
C THR A 530 8.55 -5.37 3.03
N ARG A 531 7.58 -6.10 3.61
CA ARG A 531 7.63 -6.50 5.04
C ARG A 531 8.80 -7.44 5.27
N LEU A 532 8.84 -8.52 4.48
CA LEU A 532 9.88 -9.52 4.57
C LEU A 532 11.28 -8.91 4.35
N LYS A 533 11.43 -8.08 3.32
CA LYS A 533 12.67 -7.36 3.01
C LYS A 533 13.19 -6.59 4.21
N LEU A 534 12.32 -5.82 4.87
CA LEU A 534 12.70 -4.98 6.00
C LEU A 534 13.13 -5.82 7.21
N VAL A 535 12.36 -6.84 7.59
CA VAL A 535 12.69 -7.69 8.75
C VAL A 535 13.93 -8.54 8.49
N MET A 536 14.11 -9.06 7.27
CA MET A 536 15.32 -9.79 6.89
C MET A 536 16.55 -8.89 6.92
N ALA A 537 16.48 -7.68 6.36
CA ALA A 537 17.59 -6.73 6.36
C ALA A 537 18.03 -6.39 7.79
N ASP A 538 17.08 -6.09 8.68
CA ASP A 538 17.36 -5.78 10.09
C ASP A 538 17.98 -6.98 10.82
N ALA A 539 17.42 -8.18 10.67
CA ALA A 539 17.93 -9.39 11.33
C ALA A 539 19.33 -9.78 10.84
N ILE A 540 19.58 -9.73 9.52
CA ILE A 540 20.90 -10.01 8.94
C ILE A 540 21.92 -8.98 9.42
N PHE A 541 21.58 -7.69 9.41
CA PHE A 541 22.46 -6.63 9.90
C PHE A 541 22.81 -6.82 11.38
N ARG A 542 21.81 -7.07 12.24
CA ARG A 542 22.03 -7.33 13.66
C ARG A 542 22.93 -8.54 13.89
N ASN A 543 22.68 -9.64 13.16
CA ASN A 543 23.52 -10.84 13.24
C ASN A 543 24.98 -10.53 12.86
N LEU A 544 25.20 -9.79 11.77
CA LEU A 544 26.54 -9.35 11.34
C LEU A 544 27.21 -8.45 12.38
N CYS A 545 26.50 -7.50 12.98
CA CYS A 545 27.03 -6.64 14.04
C CYS A 545 27.44 -7.46 15.28
N CYS A 546 26.55 -8.34 15.76
CA CYS A 546 26.81 -9.19 16.92
C CYS A 546 28.06 -10.08 16.72
N ARG A 547 28.22 -10.65 15.52
CA ARG A 547 29.40 -11.47 15.18
C ARG A 547 30.71 -10.67 15.15
N ASN A 548 30.63 -9.38 14.82
CA ASN A 548 31.77 -8.48 14.81
C ASN A 548 31.99 -7.73 16.15
N GLY A 549 31.32 -8.17 17.23
CA GLY A 549 31.49 -7.61 18.57
C GLY A 549 30.74 -6.30 18.83
N PHE A 550 29.84 -5.90 17.93
CA PHE A 550 29.00 -4.71 18.10
C PHE A 550 27.65 -5.10 18.71
N THR A 551 27.31 -4.52 19.85
CA THR A 551 26.00 -4.70 20.50
C THR A 551 24.98 -3.75 19.90
N VAL A 552 24.04 -4.29 19.12
CA VAL A 552 22.88 -3.53 18.63
C VAL A 552 21.74 -3.74 19.62
N GLY A 553 21.36 -2.69 20.36
CA GLY A 553 20.21 -2.75 21.28
C GLY A 553 18.88 -2.97 20.55
N ASP A 554 17.82 -3.32 21.28
CA ASP A 554 16.47 -3.60 20.74
C ASP A 554 15.80 -2.42 20.02
N GLU A 555 16.41 -1.24 20.09
CA GLU A 555 15.95 -0.05 19.37
C GLU A 555 16.07 -0.22 17.85
N PRO A 556 15.16 0.40 17.06
CA PRO A 556 15.29 0.47 15.62
C PRO A 556 16.65 1.07 15.20
N LEU A 557 17.23 0.54 14.14
CA LEU A 557 18.45 1.08 13.55
C LEU A 557 18.17 2.50 13.03
N SER A 558 18.86 3.49 13.58
CA SER A 558 18.85 4.84 13.03
C SER A 558 19.95 4.98 11.99
N LEU A 559 19.78 5.90 11.02
CA LEU A 559 20.82 6.21 10.04
C LEU A 559 22.17 6.55 10.72
N LYS A 560 22.12 7.16 11.91
CA LYS A 560 23.27 7.48 12.75
C LYS A 560 23.95 6.26 13.40
N LYS A 561 23.25 5.14 13.54
CA LYS A 561 23.84 3.87 13.99
C LYS A 561 24.42 3.06 12.82
N MET A 562 24.02 3.37 11.58
CA MET A 562 24.44 2.67 10.36
C MET A 562 25.63 3.32 9.65
N VAL A 563 25.86 4.62 9.86
CA VAL A 563 26.99 5.43 9.34
C VAL A 563 27.88 5.82 10.51
#